data_AF-A0A1Q3X9S8-F1
#
_entry.id   AF-A0A1Q3X9S8-F1
#
_cell.length_a   1.000
_cell.length_b   1.000
_cell.length_c   1.000
_cell.angle_alpha   90.00
_cell.angle_beta   90.00
_cell.angle_gamma   90.00
#
_symmetry.space_group_name_H-M   'P 1'
#
loop_
_entity.id
_entity.type
_entity.pdbx_description
1 polymer ?
#
loop_
_entity_poly.entity_id
_entity_poly.type
_entity_poly.pdbx_seq_one_letter_code
_entity_poly.pdbx_strand_id
1 'polypeptide(L)'
;MKKLFLLSLSVMALATAGFAQSKQAPRAQQSAAVQKEQTDNMEVQGIPINVYVKSQTDQMTKDLGLSPGQSSTLMEVNRNIAIKRSHAEKAATSRMQAQKSNDEISKFRMEQYQRVLTKDQYAKWAKANTDATVK
;
A
#
# COMPACT_ATOMS: atom_id res chain seq x y z
N MET A 1 -40.20 46.18 -25.22
CA MET A 1 -39.60 47.42 -25.75
C MET A 1 -38.16 47.13 -26.17
N LYS A 2 -37.77 47.62 -27.37
CA LYS A 2 -36.41 48.01 -27.87
C LYS A 2 -35.23 47.03 -27.60
N LYS A 3 -34.78 46.24 -28.59
CA LYS A 3 -33.92 46.52 -29.77
C LYS A 3 -32.42 46.73 -29.47
N LEU A 4 -31.63 45.78 -30.02
CA LEU A 4 -30.30 45.86 -30.67
C LEU A 4 -29.08 46.40 -29.89
N PHE A 5 -27.95 45.69 -30.03
CA PHE A 5 -26.64 46.13 -30.59
C PHE A 5 -25.64 44.96 -30.45
N LEU A 6 -25.30 44.23 -31.51
CA LEU A 6 -24.20 44.43 -32.48
C LEU A 6 -22.80 43.92 -32.03
N LEU A 7 -22.37 42.89 -32.76
CA LEU A 7 -21.01 42.42 -33.09
C LEU A 7 -19.81 43.30 -32.70
N SER A 8 -18.74 42.66 -32.21
CA SER A 8 -17.42 42.79 -32.85
C SER A 8 -16.50 41.61 -32.48
N LEU A 9 -16.05 40.89 -33.52
CA LEU A 9 -14.84 40.10 -33.48
C LEU A 9 -13.65 41.05 -33.32
N SER A 10 -12.70 40.71 -32.47
CA SER A 10 -11.33 41.22 -32.57
C SER A 10 -10.37 40.06 -32.42
N VAL A 11 -9.82 39.67 -33.57
CA VAL A 11 -8.62 38.85 -33.69
C VAL A 11 -7.46 39.73 -33.25
N MET A 12 -6.70 39.30 -32.25
CA MET A 12 -5.35 39.80 -32.05
C MET A 12 -4.41 38.62 -31.86
N ALA A 13 -3.59 38.42 -32.88
CA ALA A 13 -2.49 37.47 -32.91
C ALA A 13 -1.26 38.05 -32.21
N LEU A 14 -0.27 37.16 -32.03
CA LEU A 14 1.15 37.38 -31.69
C LEU A 14 1.48 37.54 -30.19
N ALA A 15 2.08 36.51 -29.59
CA ALA A 15 3.53 36.31 -29.74
C ALA A 15 3.97 35.01 -29.04
N THR A 16 4.59 34.12 -29.81
CA THR A 16 5.37 32.97 -29.32
C THR A 16 6.57 33.47 -28.51
N ALA A 17 6.59 33.20 -27.21
CA ALA A 17 7.78 33.34 -26.38
C ALA A 17 8.01 32.05 -25.60
N GLY A 18 9.06 31.34 -25.99
CA GLY A 18 9.88 30.50 -25.12
C GLY A 18 9.20 29.28 -24.52
N PHE A 19 9.18 28.18 -25.27
CA PHE A 19 9.27 26.85 -24.66
C PHE A 19 10.64 26.72 -23.97
N ALA A 20 10.73 27.21 -22.73
CA ALA A 20 11.69 26.67 -21.78
C ALA A 20 11.09 25.35 -21.28
N GLN A 21 11.37 24.27 -22.00
CA GLN A 21 11.10 22.90 -21.59
C GLN A 21 11.95 22.59 -20.35
N SER A 22 11.54 23.11 -19.20
CA SER A 22 11.98 22.57 -17.93
C SER A 22 11.43 21.14 -17.89
N LYS A 23 12.35 20.17 -17.92
CA LYS A 23 12.06 18.79 -17.57
C LYS A 23 11.59 18.78 -16.11
N GLN A 24 10.33 19.09 -15.85
CA GLN A 24 9.68 18.71 -14.60
C GLN A 24 9.55 17.20 -14.63
N ALA A 25 10.54 16.52 -14.03
CA ALA A 25 10.37 15.15 -13.60
C ALA A 25 9.10 15.07 -12.71
N PRO A 26 8.35 13.97 -12.75
CA PRO A 26 6.97 13.97 -12.26
C PRO A 26 6.95 14.10 -10.74
N ARG A 27 6.37 15.17 -10.23
CA ARG A 27 6.19 15.44 -8.79
C ARG A 27 5.50 14.28 -8.06
N ALA A 28 4.69 13.48 -8.76
CA ALA A 28 4.03 12.28 -8.24
C ALA A 28 4.99 11.10 -7.95
N GLN A 29 6.07 10.94 -8.73
CA GLN A 29 7.04 9.86 -8.53
C GLN A 29 7.97 10.13 -7.34
N GLN A 30 8.32 11.41 -7.10
CA GLN A 30 9.09 11.79 -5.92
C GLN A 30 8.29 11.56 -4.62
N SER A 31 6.98 11.84 -4.60
CA SER A 31 6.14 11.60 -3.42
C SER A 31 6.03 10.11 -3.07
N ALA A 32 5.91 9.24 -4.07
CA ALA A 32 5.82 7.79 -3.87
C ALA A 32 7.14 7.17 -3.43
N ALA A 33 8.27 7.63 -3.99
CA ALA A 33 9.60 7.17 -3.59
C ALA A 33 9.91 7.58 -2.13
N VAL A 34 9.61 8.82 -1.75
CA VAL A 34 9.82 9.33 -0.38
C VAL A 34 8.91 8.62 0.63
N GLN A 35 7.64 8.36 0.29
CA GLN A 35 6.74 7.59 1.16
C GLN A 35 7.21 6.15 1.34
N LYS A 36 7.69 5.51 0.27
CA LYS A 36 8.21 4.14 0.34
C LYS A 36 9.46 4.06 1.22
N GLU A 37 10.38 5.01 1.08
CA GLU A 37 11.60 5.09 1.89
C GLU A 37 11.30 5.41 3.37
N GLN A 38 10.30 6.24 3.65
CA GLN A 38 9.80 6.45 5.01
C GLN A 38 9.22 5.17 5.63
N THR A 39 8.47 4.37 4.85
CA THR A 39 7.90 3.11 5.35
C THR A 39 8.95 2.02 5.57
N ASP A 40 10.04 2.02 4.80
CA ASP A 40 11.10 1.01 4.93
C ASP A 40 11.95 1.21 6.19
N ASN A 41 11.96 2.43 6.76
CA ASN A 41 12.58 2.75 8.05
C ASN A 41 11.67 2.48 9.26
N MET A 42 10.41 2.13 9.04
CA MET A 42 9.53 1.73 10.14
C MET A 42 9.90 0.33 10.61
N GLU A 43 9.60 0.05 11.87
CA GLU A 43 9.84 -1.26 12.48
C GLU A 43 8.54 -1.87 12.98
N VAL A 44 8.46 -3.19 12.88
CA VAL A 44 7.49 -4.04 13.57
C VAL A 44 8.31 -4.96 14.46
N GLN A 45 8.02 -4.97 15.77
CA GLN A 45 8.73 -5.83 16.73
C GLN A 45 10.27 -5.67 16.69
N GLY A 46 10.76 -4.45 16.42
CA GLY A 46 12.19 -4.16 16.30
C GLY A 46 12.84 -4.65 15.01
N ILE A 47 12.06 -5.08 14.01
CA ILE A 47 12.54 -5.52 12.70
C ILE A 47 12.11 -4.50 11.64
N PRO A 48 13.03 -4.01 10.78
CA PRO A 48 12.69 -3.15 9.65
C PRO A 48 11.61 -3.78 8.77
N ILE A 49 10.60 -2.99 8.37
CA ILE A 49 9.44 -3.49 7.62
C ILE A 49 9.86 -4.21 6.34
N ASN A 50 10.85 -3.71 5.61
CA ASN A 50 11.33 -4.36 4.37
C ASN A 50 11.86 -5.78 4.61
N VAL A 51 12.61 -6.01 5.70
CA VAL A 51 13.14 -7.31 6.10
C VAL A 51 12.00 -8.23 6.54
N TYR A 52 11.12 -7.72 7.41
CA TYR A 52 9.96 -8.46 7.90
C TYR A 52 9.07 -8.94 6.74
N VAL A 53 8.70 -8.02 5.84
CA VAL A 53 7.84 -8.29 4.68
C VAL A 53 8.49 -9.29 3.75
N LYS A 54 9.77 -9.11 3.41
CA LYS A 54 10.49 -10.03 2.54
C LYS A 54 10.52 -11.44 3.13
N SER A 55 10.89 -11.57 4.41
CA SER A 55 10.93 -12.86 5.09
C SER A 55 9.57 -13.56 5.10
N GLN A 56 8.48 -12.83 5.36
CA GLN A 56 7.13 -13.38 5.36
C GLN A 56 6.71 -13.84 3.97
N THR A 57 6.93 -13.02 2.94
CA THR A 57 6.58 -13.37 1.56
C THR A 57 7.43 -14.52 1.03
N ASP A 58 8.72 -14.60 1.36
CA ASP A 58 9.60 -15.70 0.97
C ASP A 58 9.13 -17.02 1.60
N GLN A 59 8.77 -17.00 2.90
CA GLN A 59 8.24 -18.17 3.59
C GLN A 59 6.90 -18.61 2.98
N MET A 60 5.97 -17.68 2.71
CA MET A 60 4.71 -18.01 2.05
C MET A 60 4.92 -18.54 0.63
N THR A 61 5.90 -18.01 -0.11
CA THR A 61 6.26 -18.50 -1.46
C THR A 61 6.69 -19.95 -1.40
N LYS A 62 7.56 -20.30 -0.44
CA LYS A 62 8.01 -21.67 -0.22
C LYS A 62 6.88 -22.61 0.22
N ASP A 63 6.08 -22.18 1.19
CA ASP A 63 5.07 -23.05 1.80
C ASP A 63 3.84 -23.27 0.91
N LEU A 64 3.45 -22.25 0.14
CA LEU A 64 2.22 -22.24 -0.67
C LEU A 64 2.47 -22.39 -2.17
N GLY A 65 3.73 -22.38 -2.61
CA GLY A 65 4.09 -22.44 -4.03
C GLY A 65 3.52 -21.25 -4.80
N LEU A 66 3.76 -20.03 -4.31
CA LEU A 66 3.21 -18.82 -4.92
C LEU A 66 3.81 -18.58 -6.31
N SER A 67 2.97 -18.20 -7.27
CA SER A 67 3.46 -17.67 -8.54
C SER A 67 4.17 -16.31 -8.35
N PRO A 68 5.04 -15.88 -9.27
CA PRO A 68 5.70 -14.58 -9.18
C PRO A 68 4.72 -13.41 -9.02
N GLY A 69 3.58 -13.46 -9.72
CA GLY A 69 2.53 -12.44 -9.61
C GLY A 69 1.88 -12.41 -8.22
N GLN A 70 1.58 -13.57 -7.64
CA GLN A 70 1.04 -13.65 -6.28
C GLN A 70 2.04 -13.19 -5.24
N SER A 71 3.32 -13.57 -5.38
CA SER A 71 4.39 -13.18 -4.46
C SER A 71 4.59 -11.65 -4.45
N SER A 72 4.60 -11.01 -5.62
CA SER A 72 4.66 -9.54 -5.73
C SER A 72 3.47 -8.87 -5.03
N THR A 73 2.25 -9.31 -5.31
CA THR A 73 1.05 -8.74 -4.67
C THR A 73 1.04 -8.97 -3.16
N LEU A 74 1.46 -10.15 -2.70
CA LEU A 74 1.56 -10.44 -1.27
C LEU A 74 2.62 -9.62 -0.56
N MET A 75 3.72 -9.26 -1.24
CA MET A 75 4.72 -8.35 -0.69
C MET A 75 4.11 -6.97 -0.37
N GLU A 76 3.24 -6.44 -1.23
CA GLU A 76 2.53 -5.18 -0.97
C GLU A 76 1.50 -5.32 0.16
N VAL A 77 0.73 -6.40 0.15
CA VAL A 77 -0.24 -6.71 1.23
C VAL A 77 0.48 -6.83 2.58
N ASN A 78 1.59 -7.57 2.63
CA ASN A 78 2.38 -7.75 3.83
C ASN A 78 2.98 -6.44 4.32
N ARG A 79 3.45 -5.57 3.41
CA ARG A 79 3.90 -4.21 3.76
C ARG A 79 2.77 -3.41 4.41
N ASN A 80 1.59 -3.41 3.84
CA ASN A 80 0.43 -2.69 4.40
C ASN A 80 0.03 -3.22 5.79
N ILE A 81 0.06 -4.53 5.98
CA ILE A 81 -0.18 -5.17 7.29
C ILE A 81 0.90 -4.74 8.30
N ALA A 82 2.17 -4.76 7.91
CA ALA A 82 3.29 -4.37 8.77
C ALA A 82 3.20 -2.89 9.19
N ILE A 83 2.87 -2.00 8.25
CA ILE A 83 2.65 -0.57 8.54
C ILE A 83 1.51 -0.41 9.55
N LYS A 84 0.36 -1.07 9.32
CA LYS A 84 -0.78 -1.03 10.27
C LYS A 84 -0.39 -1.52 11.66
N ARG A 85 0.41 -2.58 11.75
CA ARG A 85 0.91 -3.13 13.01
C ARG A 85 1.85 -2.15 13.72
N SER A 86 2.82 -1.58 13.01
CA SER A 86 3.73 -0.58 13.57
C SER A 86 2.97 0.63 14.13
N HIS A 87 1.95 1.12 13.42
CA HIS A 87 1.11 2.21 13.91
C HIS A 87 0.28 1.80 15.13
N ALA A 88 -0.32 0.60 15.12
CA ALA A 88 -1.09 0.10 16.26
C ALA A 88 -0.22 -0.07 17.51
N GLU A 89 1.00 -0.60 17.37
CA GLU A 89 1.98 -0.75 18.46
C GLU A 89 2.33 0.61 19.08
N LYS A 90 2.50 1.66 18.26
CA LYS A 90 2.79 3.01 18.74
C LYS A 90 1.59 3.73 19.35
N ALA A 91 0.38 3.42 18.91
CA ALA A 91 -0.85 4.11 19.32
C ALA A 91 -1.53 3.50 20.55
N ALA A 92 -1.32 2.20 20.81
CA ALA A 92 -1.99 1.51 21.90
C ALA A 92 -1.50 2.01 23.27
N THR A 93 -2.41 2.57 24.07
CA THR A 93 -2.12 3.00 25.45
C THR A 93 -2.57 1.98 26.48
N SER A 94 -3.24 0.90 26.05
CA SER A 94 -3.71 -0.17 26.92
C SER A 94 -3.72 -1.52 26.20
N ARG A 95 -3.69 -2.60 26.99
CA ARG A 95 -3.79 -3.98 26.49
C ARG A 95 -5.06 -4.22 25.68
N MET A 96 -6.19 -3.64 26.11
CA MET A 96 -7.47 -3.79 25.42
C MET A 96 -7.46 -3.13 24.03
N GLN A 97 -6.86 -1.94 23.91
CA GLN A 97 -6.69 -1.29 22.60
C GLN A 97 -5.74 -2.08 21.70
N ALA A 98 -4.63 -2.57 22.25
CA ALA A 98 -3.69 -3.41 21.50
C ALA A 98 -4.38 -4.68 20.96
N GLN A 99 -5.20 -5.34 21.78
CA GLN A 99 -5.96 -6.51 21.37
C GLN A 99 -6.96 -6.18 20.25
N LYS A 100 -7.74 -5.11 20.40
CA LYS A 100 -8.69 -4.68 19.36
C LYS A 100 -7.99 -4.40 18.02
N SER A 101 -6.87 -3.67 18.04
CA SER A 101 -6.10 -3.40 16.83
C SER A 101 -5.52 -4.68 16.21
N ASN A 102 -5.06 -5.63 17.03
CA ASN A 102 -4.60 -6.93 16.54
C ASN A 102 -5.71 -7.73 15.86
N ASP A 103 -6.93 -7.71 16.41
CA ASP A 103 -8.09 -8.38 15.82
C ASP A 103 -8.47 -7.76 14.46
N GLU A 104 -8.50 -6.42 14.39
CA GLU A 104 -8.75 -5.67 13.15
C GLU A 104 -7.67 -5.97 12.08
N ILE A 105 -6.40 -6.00 12.47
CA ILE A 105 -5.29 -6.34 11.58
C ILE A 105 -5.38 -7.80 11.12
N SER A 106 -5.75 -8.72 12.00
CA SER A 106 -5.90 -10.14 11.67
C SER A 106 -7.03 -10.35 10.66
N LYS A 107 -8.17 -9.68 10.87
CA LYS A 107 -9.30 -9.70 9.93
C LYS A 107 -8.89 -9.12 8.57
N PHE A 108 -8.24 -7.96 8.56
CA PHE A 108 -7.74 -7.35 7.32
C PHE A 108 -6.79 -8.30 6.57
N ARG A 109 -5.86 -8.94 7.27
CA ARG A 109 -4.93 -9.92 6.67
C ARG A 109 -5.68 -11.07 6.00
N MET A 110 -6.65 -11.68 6.69
CA MET A 110 -7.46 -12.77 6.14
C MET A 110 -8.17 -12.33 4.85
N GLU A 111 -8.82 -11.17 4.86
CA GLU A 111 -9.53 -10.62 3.70
C GLU A 111 -8.60 -10.37 2.51
N GLN A 112 -7.40 -9.83 2.75
CA GLN A 112 -6.44 -9.59 1.67
C GLN A 112 -5.88 -10.90 1.11
N TYR A 113 -5.53 -11.85 1.97
CA TYR A 113 -4.98 -13.14 1.53
C TYR A 113 -5.98 -13.95 0.73
N GLN A 114 -7.26 -13.94 1.11
CA GLN A 114 -8.31 -14.62 0.36
C GLN A 114 -8.49 -14.08 -1.07
N ARG A 115 -8.08 -12.83 -1.34
CA ARG A 115 -8.14 -12.22 -2.69
C ARG A 115 -6.95 -12.60 -3.57
N VAL A 116 -5.79 -12.87 -2.98
CA VAL A 116 -4.53 -13.13 -3.72
C VAL A 116 -4.25 -14.62 -3.89
N LEU A 117 -4.58 -15.40 -2.86
CA LEU A 117 -4.36 -16.84 -2.85
C LEU A 117 -5.48 -17.58 -3.58
N THR A 118 -5.12 -18.71 -4.19
CA THR A 118 -6.14 -19.68 -4.59
C THR A 118 -6.82 -20.28 -3.36
N LYS A 119 -7.98 -20.92 -3.54
CA LYS A 119 -8.72 -21.55 -2.44
C LYS A 119 -7.85 -22.55 -1.67
N ASP A 120 -7.10 -23.39 -2.37
CA ASP A 120 -6.25 -24.42 -1.77
C ASP A 120 -5.06 -23.81 -1.00
N GLN A 121 -4.42 -22.79 -1.58
CA GLN A 121 -3.33 -22.06 -0.91
C GLN A 121 -3.84 -21.34 0.35
N TYR A 122 -5.00 -20.69 0.28
CA TYR A 122 -5.62 -20.03 1.41
C TYR A 122 -5.96 -21.03 2.52
N ALA A 123 -6.55 -22.17 2.17
CA ALA A 123 -6.87 -23.23 3.13
C ALA A 123 -5.62 -23.77 3.84
N LYS A 124 -4.54 -24.02 3.08
CA LYS A 124 -3.25 -24.46 3.65
C LYS A 124 -2.67 -23.42 4.61
N TRP A 125 -2.68 -22.14 4.21
CA TRP A 125 -2.24 -21.04 5.07
C TRP A 125 -3.10 -20.90 6.33
N ALA A 126 -4.41 -20.89 6.19
CA ALA A 126 -5.35 -20.70 7.30
C ALA A 126 -5.21 -21.82 8.34
N LYS A 127 -5.04 -23.07 7.89
CA LYS A 127 -4.78 -24.20 8.78
C LYS A 127 -3.47 -23.99 9.57
N ALA A 128 -2.37 -23.70 8.89
CA ALA A 128 -1.08 -23.46 9.54
C ALA A 128 -1.12 -22.29 10.52
N ASN A 129 -1.86 -21.22 10.19
CA ASN A 129 -2.02 -20.07 11.07
C ASN A 129 -2.85 -20.41 12.32
N THR A 130 -3.94 -21.17 12.19
CA THR A 130 -4.73 -21.63 13.34
C THR A 130 -3.91 -22.54 14.26
N ASP A 131 -3.18 -23.50 13.70
CA ASP A 131 -2.33 -24.43 14.45
C ASP A 131 -1.21 -23.70 15.22
N ALA A 132 -0.76 -22.54 14.72
CA ALA A 132 0.21 -21.69 15.40
C ALA A 132 -0.40 -20.88 16.56
N THR A 133 -1.69 -20.53 16.49
CA THR A 133 -2.38 -19.74 17.53
C THR A 133 -2.96 -20.55 18.68
N VAL A 134 -3.09 -21.87 18.52
CA VAL A 134 -3.68 -22.78 19.54
C VAL A 134 -2.60 -23.42 20.44
N LYS A 135 -1.31 -23.13 20.20
CA LYS A 135 -0.18 -23.60 21.02
C LYS A 135 0.14 -22.62 22.15
#